data_AF-A0AAV7XZQ5-F1
#
_entry.id   AF-A0AAV7XZQ5-F1
#
_cell.length_a   1.000
_cell.length_b   1.000
_cell.length_c   1.000
_cell.angle_alpha   90.00
_cell.angle_beta   90.00
_cell.angle_gamma   90.00
#
_symmetry.space_group_name_H-M   'P 1'
#
loop_
_entity.id
_entity.type
_entity.pdbx_description
1 polymer ?
#
loop_
_entity_poly.entity_id
_entity_poly.type
_entity_poly.pdbx_seq_one_letter_code
_entity_poly.pdbx_strand_id
1 'polypeptide(L)'
;MEARFGDDVKVWLDSEPTSQFKARCKWCGSSFSASKTVITKHACSSKHLLEKEKRKTNSSIRGFTTTVTAEQSSLRHNTAVKRAEIILAGAFAAHNVPMKFSDHLVPALQSALPDSAICKGIEMKRKKCTKVITNVIGATHKEDISESLKKVKFSVLTDESTHFNVKTAAVATRFYDKNAVFVRFWDLSDVFPKGDFEAAREGATGERLFNLLMAAFEKWDIPDENFVGFASDGASVMLGVNNSVMTRLKVRFPGIIILKCICHSLHLAGKDACKCLPRALEDLARNTHSFFKFSSKRVAQFAEFQLYLEVAEHKMLLLALTRWLCLRENVDRILEQWEPLRLYLTEARFEDNTHGTEMLFQWLNDPIMKAYYLFLSWVLPKINSMNAYFQQSSVKL
;
A
#
# COMPACT_ATOMS: atom_id res chain seq x y z
N MET A 1 37.82 -55.91 -7.01
CA MET A 1 37.34 -57.23 -6.51
C MET A 1 35.84 -57.42 -6.80
N GLU A 2 35.33 -56.92 -7.93
CA GLU A 2 33.88 -56.97 -8.20
C GLU A 2 33.45 -58.13 -9.10
N ALA A 3 34.39 -58.79 -9.80
CA ALA A 3 34.06 -59.82 -10.78
C ALA A 3 34.24 -61.28 -10.31
N ARG A 4 34.50 -61.56 -9.01
CA ARG A 4 34.86 -62.93 -8.56
C ARG A 4 34.07 -63.50 -7.37
N PHE A 5 33.28 -62.69 -6.69
CA PHE A 5 32.47 -63.07 -5.52
C PHE A 5 31.17 -62.25 -5.56
N GLY A 6 30.01 -62.90 -5.53
CA GLY A 6 28.71 -62.23 -5.72
C GLY A 6 28.40 -61.10 -4.72
N ASP A 7 27.32 -60.35 -4.99
CA ASP A 7 27.00 -59.05 -4.38
C ASP A 7 26.96 -59.04 -2.84
N ASP A 8 26.69 -60.18 -2.19
CA ASP A 8 26.60 -60.29 -0.72
C ASP A 8 27.94 -60.12 0.02
N VAL A 9 29.08 -60.31 -0.65
CA VAL A 9 30.40 -60.27 0.02
C VAL A 9 30.88 -58.83 0.27
N LYS A 10 30.41 -57.86 -0.52
CA LYS A 10 30.78 -56.44 -0.40
C LYS A 10 30.33 -55.80 0.92
N VAL A 11 29.23 -56.29 1.50
CA VAL A 11 28.62 -55.69 2.70
C VAL A 11 29.54 -55.82 3.93
N TRP A 12 30.42 -56.81 3.94
CA TRP A 12 31.22 -57.16 5.11
C TRP A 12 32.71 -57.31 4.87
N LEU A 13 33.17 -57.47 3.62
CA LEU A 13 34.58 -57.60 3.30
C LEU A 13 35.20 -56.24 2.96
N ASP A 14 36.39 -55.94 3.50
CA ASP A 14 37.20 -54.77 3.18
C ASP A 14 38.64 -55.16 2.83
N SER A 15 39.34 -54.28 2.12
CA SER A 15 40.79 -54.39 1.93
C SER A 15 41.55 -53.94 3.18
N GLU A 16 42.61 -54.66 3.56
CA GLU A 16 43.48 -54.22 4.65
C GLU A 16 44.45 -53.13 4.15
N PRO A 17 44.52 -51.95 4.78
CA PRO A 17 45.37 -50.84 4.30
C PRO A 17 46.87 -51.17 4.28
N THR A 18 47.32 -52.10 5.13
CA THR A 18 48.74 -52.42 5.35
C THR A 18 49.29 -53.51 4.44
N SER A 19 48.44 -54.23 3.68
CA SER A 19 48.91 -55.28 2.77
C SER A 19 47.89 -55.60 1.68
N GLN A 20 48.31 -55.52 0.43
CA GLN A 20 47.47 -55.81 -0.75
C GLN A 20 46.99 -57.27 -0.81
N PHE A 21 47.66 -58.19 -0.09
CA PHE A 21 47.33 -59.62 -0.07
C PHE A 21 46.47 -60.04 1.12
N LYS A 22 46.01 -59.09 1.94
CA LYS A 22 45.13 -59.35 3.09
C LYS A 22 43.79 -58.64 2.94
N ALA A 23 42.74 -59.29 3.39
CA ALA A 23 41.39 -58.77 3.49
C ALA A 23 40.92 -58.84 4.94
N ARG A 24 40.03 -57.92 5.31
CA ARG A 24 39.49 -57.80 6.66
C ARG A 24 37.96 -57.88 6.64
N CYS A 25 37.39 -58.60 7.59
CA CYS A 25 35.93 -58.60 7.79
C CYS A 25 35.52 -57.42 8.70
N LYS A 26 34.67 -56.52 8.19
CA LYS A 26 34.06 -55.40 8.92
C LYS A 26 33.20 -55.85 10.09
N TRP A 27 32.61 -57.04 10.00
CA TRP A 27 31.72 -57.57 11.01
C TRP A 27 32.49 -58.26 12.14
N CYS A 28 33.42 -59.14 11.80
CA CYS A 28 34.16 -59.94 12.78
C CYS A 28 35.45 -59.28 13.29
N GLY A 29 35.92 -58.24 12.60
CA GLY A 29 37.21 -57.59 12.83
C GLY A 29 38.44 -58.41 12.42
N SER A 30 38.25 -59.65 11.94
CA SER A 30 39.33 -60.59 11.59
C SER A 30 39.99 -60.27 10.25
N SER A 31 41.31 -60.38 10.20
CA SER A 31 42.14 -60.22 9.00
C SER A 31 42.66 -61.57 8.50
N PHE A 32 42.61 -61.80 7.20
CA PHE A 32 43.01 -63.06 6.57
C PHE A 32 43.53 -62.85 5.14
N SER A 33 44.13 -63.88 4.55
CA SER A 33 44.65 -63.80 3.17
C SER A 33 43.50 -63.57 2.17
N ALA A 34 43.71 -62.67 1.21
CA ALA A 34 42.73 -62.30 0.19
C ALA A 34 42.60 -63.37 -0.93
N SER A 35 42.44 -64.64 -0.55
CA SER A 35 42.21 -65.76 -1.46
C SER A 35 40.77 -66.26 -1.39
N LYS A 36 40.24 -66.71 -2.53
CA LYS A 36 38.83 -67.14 -2.68
C LYS A 36 38.43 -68.19 -1.65
N THR A 37 39.27 -69.19 -1.48
CA THR A 37 39.03 -70.31 -0.58
C THR A 37 38.96 -69.86 0.89
N VAL A 38 39.78 -68.89 1.29
CA VAL A 38 39.82 -68.37 2.66
C VAL A 38 38.62 -67.46 2.95
N ILE A 39 38.25 -66.60 2.01
CA ILE A 39 37.06 -65.73 2.14
C ILE A 39 35.78 -66.58 2.28
N THR A 40 35.60 -67.60 1.45
CA THR A 40 34.42 -68.48 1.53
C THR A 40 34.39 -69.28 2.83
N LYS A 41 35.55 -69.80 3.29
CA LYS A 41 35.63 -70.47 4.60
C LYS A 41 35.30 -69.53 5.76
N HIS A 42 35.73 -68.27 5.70
CA HIS A 42 35.40 -67.28 6.72
C HIS A 42 33.90 -66.96 6.76
N ALA A 43 33.24 -66.85 5.60
CA ALA A 43 31.80 -66.60 5.51
C ALA A 43 30.96 -67.68 6.21
N CYS A 44 31.45 -68.92 6.22
CA CYS A 44 30.83 -70.05 6.92
C CYS A 44 31.33 -70.24 8.36
N SER A 45 32.22 -69.37 8.86
CA SER A 45 32.72 -69.49 10.23
C SER A 45 31.63 -69.13 11.25
N SER A 46 31.62 -69.84 12.37
CA SER A 46 30.65 -69.63 13.47
C SER A 46 30.65 -68.18 13.97
N LYS A 47 31.82 -67.55 14.08
CA LYS A 47 31.96 -66.14 14.47
C LYS A 47 31.26 -65.19 13.49
N HIS A 48 31.37 -65.45 12.18
CA HIS A 48 30.73 -64.64 11.15
C HIS A 48 29.22 -64.82 11.10
N LEU A 49 28.75 -66.07 11.24
CA LEU A 49 27.32 -66.37 11.25
C LEU A 49 26.60 -65.74 12.46
N LEU A 50 27.22 -65.77 13.65
CA LEU A 50 26.66 -65.12 14.84
C LEU A 50 26.53 -63.60 14.67
N GLU A 51 27.55 -62.95 14.08
CA GLU A 51 27.52 -61.51 13.86
C GLU A 51 26.54 -61.12 12.74
N LYS A 52 26.37 -61.98 11.72
CA LYS A 52 25.36 -61.82 10.67
C LYS A 52 23.95 -61.84 11.24
N GLU A 53 23.64 -62.77 12.16
CA GLU A 53 22.33 -62.84 12.80
C GLU A 53 22.06 -61.65 13.74
N LYS A 54 23.05 -61.22 14.54
CA LYS A 54 22.94 -59.99 15.37
C LYS A 54 22.62 -58.74 14.56
N ARG A 55 23.12 -58.67 13.32
CA ARG A 55 22.91 -57.51 12.42
C ARG A 55 21.60 -57.58 11.66
N LYS A 56 21.04 -58.77 11.42
CA LYS A 56 19.65 -58.91 10.94
C LYS A 56 18.65 -58.38 11.98
N THR A 57 18.86 -58.69 13.26
CA THR A 57 18.00 -58.21 14.36
C THR A 57 18.10 -56.70 14.59
N ASN A 58 19.25 -56.07 14.29
CA ASN A 58 19.46 -54.62 14.41
C ASN A 58 19.00 -53.80 13.19
N SER A 59 18.38 -54.41 12.18
CA SER A 59 17.84 -53.69 11.01
C SER A 59 16.69 -52.73 11.35
N SER A 60 16.10 -52.84 12.55
CA SER A 60 15.00 -52.00 13.05
C SER A 60 15.39 -50.54 13.36
N ILE A 61 16.68 -50.18 13.38
CA ILE A 61 17.13 -48.83 13.80
C ILE A 61 17.40 -47.89 12.59
N ARG A 62 17.31 -48.37 11.35
CA ARG A 62 17.47 -47.53 10.15
C ARG A 62 16.25 -46.65 9.82
N GLY A 63 15.16 -46.77 10.56
CA GLY A 63 13.93 -45.99 10.37
C GLY A 63 13.90 -44.62 11.06
N PHE A 64 14.88 -44.29 11.91
CA PHE A 64 14.80 -43.11 12.78
C PHE A 64 15.61 -41.88 12.33
N THR A 65 16.42 -42.01 11.27
CA THR A 65 17.13 -40.87 10.68
C THR A 65 17.00 -40.96 9.16
N THR A 66 16.35 -39.95 8.56
CA THR A 66 16.03 -39.75 7.13
C THR A 66 14.79 -40.44 6.56
N THR A 67 13.62 -40.06 7.05
CA THR A 67 12.42 -39.88 6.20
C THR A 67 11.70 -38.61 6.63
N VAL A 68 11.89 -37.51 5.90
CA VAL A 68 10.82 -36.49 5.85
C VAL A 68 9.64 -37.25 5.27
N THR A 69 8.63 -37.57 6.08
CA THR A 69 7.47 -38.32 5.61
C THR A 69 6.83 -37.54 4.45
N ALA A 70 6.28 -38.25 3.45
CA ALA A 70 5.65 -37.61 2.29
C ALA A 70 4.61 -36.54 2.73
N GLU A 71 3.94 -36.77 3.86
CA GLU A 71 3.05 -35.83 4.52
C GLU A 71 3.73 -34.53 4.99
N GLN A 72 4.93 -34.59 5.56
CA GLN A 72 5.67 -33.38 5.94
C GLN A 72 6.14 -32.58 4.72
N SER A 73 6.50 -33.27 3.62
CA SER A 73 6.86 -32.59 2.36
C SER A 73 5.66 -31.90 1.69
N SER A 74 4.48 -32.53 1.69
CA SER A 74 3.26 -31.96 1.13
C SER A 74 2.75 -30.78 1.97
N LEU A 75 2.84 -30.85 3.29
CA LEU A 75 2.53 -29.73 4.20
C LEU A 75 3.43 -28.51 3.98
N ARG A 76 4.74 -28.73 3.80
CA ARG A 76 5.69 -27.65 3.49
C ARG A 76 5.37 -27.00 2.15
N HIS A 77 5.06 -27.81 1.14
CA HIS A 77 4.66 -27.34 -0.18
C HIS A 77 3.37 -26.49 -0.11
N ASN A 78 2.32 -26.99 0.53
CA ASN A 78 1.06 -26.27 0.70
C ASN A 78 1.22 -24.94 1.45
N THR A 79 2.08 -24.92 2.48
CA THR A 79 2.41 -23.68 3.21
C THR A 79 3.13 -22.67 2.30
N ALA A 80 4.06 -23.14 1.45
CA ALA A 80 4.75 -22.28 0.49
C ALA A 80 3.80 -21.69 -0.57
N VAL A 81 2.85 -22.49 -1.07
CA VAL A 81 1.80 -22.03 -2.00
C VAL A 81 0.92 -20.95 -1.34
N LYS A 82 0.43 -21.19 -0.12
CA LYS A 82 -0.37 -20.20 0.63
C LYS A 82 0.41 -18.90 0.85
N ARG A 83 1.71 -19.00 1.20
CA ARG A 83 2.58 -17.83 1.34
C ARG A 83 2.68 -17.04 0.03
N ALA A 84 2.85 -17.72 -1.10
CA ALA A 84 2.90 -17.06 -2.41
C ALA A 84 1.58 -16.35 -2.74
N GLU A 85 0.43 -16.97 -2.45
CA GLU A 85 -0.88 -16.34 -2.64
C GLU A 85 -1.07 -15.09 -1.78
N ILE A 86 -0.66 -15.13 -0.51
CA ILE A 86 -0.71 -13.96 0.39
C ILE A 86 0.19 -12.83 -0.12
N ILE A 87 1.41 -13.15 -0.58
CA ILE A 87 2.34 -12.16 -1.14
C ILE A 87 1.74 -11.51 -2.40
N LEU A 88 1.19 -12.31 -3.32
CA LEU A 88 0.54 -11.79 -4.53
C LEU A 88 -0.67 -10.92 -4.18
N ALA A 89 -1.54 -11.37 -3.28
CA ALA A 89 -2.69 -10.61 -2.83
C ALA A 89 -2.29 -9.28 -2.17
N GLY A 90 -1.23 -9.29 -1.36
CA GLY A 90 -0.62 -8.09 -0.77
C GLY A 90 -0.10 -7.12 -1.83
N ALA A 91 0.59 -7.62 -2.87
CA ALA A 91 1.07 -6.80 -3.97
C ALA A 91 -0.09 -6.15 -4.75
N PHE A 92 -1.18 -6.89 -4.97
CA PHE A 92 -2.38 -6.33 -5.61
C PHE A 92 -2.95 -5.16 -4.81
N ALA A 93 -3.07 -5.33 -3.48
CA ALA A 93 -3.56 -4.27 -2.60
C ALA A 93 -2.61 -3.07 -2.57
N ALA A 94 -1.30 -3.30 -2.43
CA ALA A 94 -0.29 -2.24 -2.33
C ALA A 94 -0.17 -1.38 -3.58
N HIS A 95 -0.39 -1.97 -4.76
CA HIS A 95 -0.26 -1.28 -6.05
C HIS A 95 -1.59 -0.90 -6.69
N ASN A 96 -2.70 -0.99 -5.94
CA ASN A 96 -4.05 -0.68 -6.44
C ASN A 96 -4.40 -1.42 -7.75
N VAL A 97 -3.97 -2.69 -7.85
CA VAL A 97 -4.21 -3.52 -9.03
C VAL A 97 -5.62 -4.09 -8.96
N PRO A 98 -6.43 -4.00 -10.04
CA PRO A 98 -7.74 -4.62 -10.07
C PRO A 98 -7.65 -6.12 -9.77
N MET A 99 -8.40 -6.59 -8.77
CA MET A 99 -8.38 -8.00 -8.34
C MET A 99 -8.82 -8.96 -9.45
N LYS A 100 -9.55 -8.47 -10.46
CA LYS A 100 -9.90 -9.24 -11.67
C LYS A 100 -8.65 -9.64 -12.47
N PHE A 101 -7.56 -8.88 -12.37
CA PHE A 101 -6.31 -9.20 -13.05
C PHE A 101 -5.69 -10.52 -12.58
N SER A 102 -6.00 -11.00 -11.36
CA SER A 102 -5.50 -12.30 -10.89
C SER A 102 -5.96 -13.45 -11.79
N ASP A 103 -7.13 -13.31 -12.42
CA ASP A 103 -7.70 -14.33 -13.32
C ASP A 103 -6.84 -14.53 -14.58
N HIS A 104 -6.02 -13.53 -14.94
CA HIS A 104 -5.10 -13.59 -16.07
C HIS A 104 -3.65 -13.80 -15.63
N LEU A 105 -3.25 -13.18 -14.51
CA LEU A 105 -1.88 -13.26 -14.01
C LEU A 105 -1.51 -14.67 -13.56
N VAL A 106 -2.39 -15.37 -12.84
CA VAL A 106 -2.06 -16.71 -12.32
C VAL A 106 -1.79 -17.71 -13.44
N PRO A 107 -2.64 -17.84 -14.48
CA PRO A 107 -2.33 -18.68 -15.65
C PRO A 107 -1.03 -18.26 -16.37
N ALA A 108 -0.79 -16.96 -16.50
CA ALA A 108 0.44 -16.46 -17.12
C ALA A 108 1.70 -16.86 -16.32
N LEU A 109 1.66 -16.76 -14.98
CA LEU A 109 2.74 -17.20 -14.11
C LEU A 109 2.98 -18.71 -14.20
N GLN A 110 1.91 -19.50 -14.26
CA GLN A 110 2.00 -20.96 -14.43
C GLN A 110 2.61 -21.35 -15.78
N SER A 111 2.29 -20.61 -16.83
CA SER A 111 2.86 -20.83 -18.17
C SER A 111 4.31 -20.33 -18.29
N ALA A 112 4.65 -19.23 -17.63
CA ALA A 112 6.00 -18.64 -17.68
C ALA A 112 7.00 -19.40 -16.81
N LEU A 113 6.53 -20.04 -15.73
CA LEU A 113 7.35 -20.77 -14.75
C LEU A 113 6.85 -22.23 -14.59
N PRO A 114 6.92 -23.06 -15.65
CA PRO A 114 6.35 -24.40 -15.64
C PRO A 114 7.11 -25.38 -14.75
N ASP A 115 8.36 -25.11 -14.40
CA ASP A 115 9.20 -25.91 -13.49
C ASP A 115 8.90 -25.64 -12.00
N SER A 116 8.28 -24.49 -11.69
CA SER A 116 7.94 -24.12 -10.32
C SER A 116 6.71 -24.89 -9.83
N ALA A 117 6.93 -25.83 -8.90
CA ALA A 117 5.85 -26.54 -8.21
C ALA A 117 4.93 -25.55 -7.47
N ILE A 118 5.48 -24.47 -6.89
CA ILE A 118 4.70 -23.46 -6.17
C ILE A 118 3.75 -22.74 -7.13
N CYS A 119 4.24 -22.29 -8.29
CA CYS A 119 3.41 -21.59 -9.28
C CYS A 119 2.27 -22.48 -9.79
N LYS A 120 2.56 -23.76 -10.06
CA LYS A 120 1.56 -24.77 -10.41
C LYS A 120 0.48 -24.93 -9.34
N GLY A 121 0.84 -24.84 -8.06
CA GLY A 121 -0.10 -24.97 -6.94
C GLY A 121 -0.92 -23.71 -6.64
N ILE A 122 -0.59 -22.54 -7.20
CA ILE A 122 -1.34 -21.30 -6.96
C ILE A 122 -2.72 -21.39 -7.63
N GLU A 123 -3.77 -21.26 -6.82
CA GLU A 123 -5.15 -21.28 -7.28
C GLU A 123 -5.84 -20.01 -6.82
N MET A 124 -5.48 -18.86 -7.40
CA MET A 124 -5.99 -17.57 -6.97
C MET A 124 -6.69 -16.81 -8.09
N LYS A 125 -8.02 -16.80 -8.03
CA LYS A 125 -8.89 -15.94 -8.85
C LYS A 125 -9.38 -14.73 -8.06
N ARG A 126 -10.12 -13.84 -8.73
CA ARG A 126 -10.64 -12.57 -8.19
C ARG A 126 -11.27 -12.73 -6.81
N LYS A 127 -12.17 -13.70 -6.64
CA LYS A 127 -12.86 -13.95 -5.35
C LYS A 127 -11.89 -14.34 -4.23
N LYS A 128 -10.95 -15.24 -4.50
CA LYS A 128 -9.96 -15.68 -3.51
C LYS A 128 -9.00 -14.55 -3.17
N CYS A 129 -8.48 -13.84 -4.17
CA CYS A 129 -7.63 -12.66 -3.97
C CYS A 129 -8.33 -11.63 -3.06
N THR A 130 -9.60 -11.28 -3.34
CA THR A 130 -10.38 -10.40 -2.47
C THR A 130 -10.48 -10.93 -1.05
N LYS A 131 -10.79 -12.22 -0.87
CA LYS A 131 -10.95 -12.81 0.47
C LYS A 131 -9.63 -12.93 1.25
N VAL A 132 -8.51 -13.17 0.58
CA VAL A 132 -7.19 -13.14 1.21
C VAL A 132 -6.87 -11.73 1.69
N ILE A 133 -7.15 -10.70 0.87
CA ILE A 133 -6.94 -9.30 1.27
C ILE A 133 -7.84 -8.94 2.47
N THR A 134 -9.15 -9.24 2.42
CA THR A 134 -10.09 -8.77 3.46
C THR A 134 -10.06 -9.61 4.73
N ASN A 135 -10.03 -10.94 4.61
CA ASN A 135 -10.24 -11.85 5.73
C ASN A 135 -8.95 -12.40 6.33
N VAL A 136 -7.81 -12.23 5.64
CA VAL A 136 -6.50 -12.65 6.14
C VAL A 136 -5.66 -11.41 6.41
N ILE A 137 -5.22 -10.69 5.37
CA ILE A 137 -4.31 -9.55 5.52
C ILE A 137 -4.96 -8.44 6.36
N GLY A 138 -6.19 -8.05 6.03
CA GLY A 138 -6.92 -7.00 6.74
C GLY A 138 -7.28 -7.39 8.18
N ALA A 139 -7.72 -8.64 8.40
CA ALA A 139 -8.06 -9.15 9.72
C ALA A 139 -6.83 -9.17 10.65
N THR A 140 -5.71 -9.74 10.19
CA THR A 140 -4.46 -9.78 10.96
C THR A 140 -3.93 -8.39 11.26
N HIS A 141 -3.96 -7.46 10.30
CA HIS A 141 -3.56 -6.06 10.58
C HIS A 141 -4.44 -5.41 11.65
N LYS A 142 -5.75 -5.68 11.62
CA LYS A 142 -6.69 -5.12 12.59
C LYS A 142 -6.44 -5.68 13.99
N GLU A 143 -6.18 -6.98 14.09
CA GLU A 143 -5.76 -7.66 15.33
C GLU A 143 -4.46 -7.05 15.87
N ASP A 144 -3.40 -6.96 15.05
CA ASP A 144 -2.09 -6.40 15.44
C ASP A 144 -2.21 -4.95 15.95
N ILE A 145 -2.97 -4.12 15.24
CA ILE A 145 -3.21 -2.73 15.65
C ILE A 145 -4.00 -2.71 16.96
N SER A 146 -5.04 -3.55 17.09
CA SER A 146 -5.85 -3.60 18.32
C SER A 146 -5.02 -3.97 19.55
N GLU A 147 -4.14 -4.98 19.45
CA GLU A 147 -3.25 -5.38 20.54
C GLU A 147 -2.29 -4.27 20.94
N SER A 148 -1.84 -3.47 19.96
CA SER A 148 -0.97 -2.32 20.20
C SER A 148 -1.74 -1.22 20.95
N LEU A 149 -2.92 -0.83 20.45
CA LEU A 149 -3.75 0.24 21.05
C LEU A 149 -4.27 -0.10 22.46
N LYS A 150 -4.37 -1.40 22.81
CA LYS A 150 -4.66 -1.84 24.18
C LYS A 150 -3.55 -1.48 25.17
N LYS A 151 -2.31 -1.33 24.71
CA LYS A 151 -1.12 -1.15 25.56
C LYS A 151 -0.58 0.28 25.57
N VAL A 152 -0.81 1.05 24.51
CA VAL A 152 -0.22 2.38 24.33
C VAL A 152 -1.27 3.48 24.27
N LYS A 153 -0.89 4.69 24.67
CA LYS A 153 -1.71 5.89 24.45
C LYS A 153 -1.71 6.23 22.95
N PHE A 154 -2.87 6.63 22.44
CA PHE A 154 -3.05 6.94 21.03
C PHE A 154 -3.94 8.15 20.80
N SER A 155 -3.79 8.74 19.62
CA SER A 155 -4.65 9.77 19.10
C SER A 155 -5.37 9.28 17.85
N VAL A 156 -6.49 9.90 17.52
CA VAL A 156 -7.32 9.57 16.36
C VAL A 156 -7.36 10.73 15.39
N LEU A 157 -7.21 10.41 14.11
CA LEU A 157 -7.37 11.30 12.97
C LEU A 157 -8.62 10.86 12.22
N THR A 158 -9.56 11.76 11.98
CA THR A 158 -10.77 11.47 11.22
C THR A 158 -10.97 12.47 10.10
N ASP A 159 -11.18 11.94 8.90
CA ASP A 159 -11.50 12.71 7.70
C ASP A 159 -12.79 12.19 7.06
N GLU A 160 -13.67 13.09 6.66
CA GLU A 160 -14.95 12.75 6.03
C GLU A 160 -14.90 13.02 4.53
N SER A 161 -15.40 12.08 3.74
CA SER A 161 -15.49 12.24 2.29
C SER A 161 -16.84 11.75 1.78
N THR A 162 -17.29 12.38 0.69
CA THR A 162 -18.50 11.97 -0.03
C THR A 162 -18.11 11.53 -1.43
N HIS A 163 -18.38 10.26 -1.75
CA HIS A 163 -18.09 9.69 -3.06
C HIS A 163 -19.31 8.92 -3.59
N PHE A 164 -19.80 9.28 -4.79
CA PHE A 164 -20.96 8.65 -5.45
C PHE A 164 -22.16 8.39 -4.51
N ASN A 165 -22.54 9.42 -3.73
CA ASN A 165 -23.64 9.41 -2.76
C ASN A 165 -23.43 8.58 -1.48
N VAL A 166 -22.23 8.05 -1.26
CA VAL A 166 -21.85 7.42 0.01
C VAL A 166 -20.98 8.40 0.79
N LYS A 167 -21.36 8.65 2.04
CA LYS A 167 -20.57 9.46 2.97
C LYS A 167 -19.79 8.52 3.88
N THR A 168 -18.46 8.58 3.82
CA THR A 168 -17.57 7.73 4.63
C THR A 168 -16.71 8.57 5.55
N ALA A 169 -16.47 8.06 6.75
CA ALA A 169 -15.52 8.61 7.71
C ALA A 169 -14.31 7.67 7.78
N ALA A 170 -13.15 8.15 7.32
CA ALA A 170 -11.90 7.44 7.45
C ALA A 170 -11.31 7.73 8.83
N VAL A 171 -11.00 6.68 9.57
CA VAL A 171 -10.42 6.74 10.91
C VAL A 171 -9.01 6.18 10.85
N ALA A 172 -8.04 6.95 11.31
CA ALA A 172 -6.66 6.51 11.49
C ALA A 172 -6.23 6.75 12.94
N THR A 173 -5.41 5.84 13.47
CA THR A 173 -4.81 5.96 14.80
C THR A 173 -3.35 6.35 14.69
N ARG A 174 -2.93 7.24 15.57
CA ARG A 174 -1.55 7.71 15.70
C ARG A 174 -1.05 7.40 17.10
N PHE A 175 0.01 6.62 17.23
CA PHE A 175 0.53 6.16 18.51
C PHE A 175 2.05 6.02 18.46
N TYR A 176 2.66 5.98 19.64
CA TYR A 176 4.09 5.73 19.79
C TYR A 176 4.30 4.29 20.24
N ASP A 177 5.05 3.52 19.47
CA ASP A 177 5.43 2.15 19.82
C ASP A 177 6.85 1.88 19.28
N LYS A 178 7.60 0.97 19.90
CA LYS A 178 8.95 0.53 19.43
C LYS A 178 9.88 1.69 19.04
N ASN A 179 9.90 2.75 19.85
CA ASN A 179 10.68 3.96 19.63
C ASN A 179 10.36 4.76 18.35
N ALA A 180 9.17 4.58 17.78
CA ALA A 180 8.73 5.29 16.58
C ALA A 180 7.26 5.72 16.67
N VAL A 181 6.91 6.80 15.96
CA VAL A 181 5.51 7.20 15.79
C VAL A 181 4.93 6.45 14.60
N PHE A 182 3.83 5.74 14.84
CA PHE A 182 3.08 5.07 13.80
C PHE A 182 1.76 5.78 13.54
N VAL A 183 1.41 5.88 12.26
CA VAL A 183 0.05 6.19 11.81
C VAL A 183 -0.47 4.94 11.12
N ARG A 184 -1.64 4.47 11.52
CA ARG A 184 -2.28 3.27 10.98
C ARG A 184 -3.73 3.56 10.67
N PHE A 185 -4.16 3.12 9.50
CA PHE A 185 -5.58 3.13 9.15
C PHE A 185 -6.30 2.17 10.10
N TRP A 186 -7.36 2.66 10.74
CA TRP A 186 -8.17 1.88 11.68
C TRP A 186 -9.43 1.40 10.99
N ASP A 187 -10.25 2.30 10.47
CA ASP A 187 -11.56 1.92 9.94
C ASP A 187 -12.04 2.90 8.85
N LEU A 188 -12.96 2.42 8.02
CA LEU A 188 -13.71 3.25 7.07
C LEU A 188 -15.19 3.03 7.37
N SER A 189 -15.74 3.91 8.20
CA SER A 189 -17.12 3.82 8.63
C SER A 189 -18.06 4.42 7.59
N ASP A 190 -19.06 3.65 7.17
CA ASP A 190 -20.17 4.18 6.39
C ASP A 190 -21.08 4.99 7.32
N VAL A 191 -21.19 6.30 7.08
CA VAL A 191 -21.99 7.20 7.91
C VAL A 191 -23.48 6.87 7.75
N PHE A 192 -23.87 6.41 6.56
CA PHE A 192 -25.24 6.01 6.21
C PHE A 192 -25.26 4.61 5.59
N PRO A 193 -25.15 3.56 6.43
CA PRO A 193 -25.18 2.18 5.96
C PRO A 193 -26.41 1.92 5.08
N LYS A 194 -26.21 1.28 3.93
CA LYS A 194 -27.33 0.91 3.04
C LYS A 194 -28.37 0.06 3.79
N GLY A 195 -29.61 0.52 3.81
CA GLY A 195 -30.72 -0.14 4.49
C GLY A 195 -31.05 0.42 5.88
N ASP A 196 -30.23 1.32 6.41
CA ASP A 196 -30.51 2.06 7.64
C ASP A 196 -31.20 3.40 7.28
N PHE A 197 -32.53 3.36 7.15
CA PHE A 197 -33.31 4.54 6.77
C PHE A 197 -33.44 5.57 7.90
N GLU A 198 -33.33 5.14 9.16
CA GLU A 198 -33.32 6.02 10.32
C GLU A 198 -32.02 6.83 10.37
N ALA A 199 -30.89 6.21 10.03
CA ALA A 199 -29.63 6.93 9.83
C ALA A 199 -29.72 8.09 8.84
N ALA A 200 -30.36 7.84 7.70
CA ALA A 200 -30.52 8.84 6.66
C ALA A 200 -31.42 10.00 7.13
N ARG A 201 -32.41 9.72 8.00
CA ARG A 201 -33.31 10.74 8.58
C ARG A 201 -32.65 11.58 9.66
N GLU A 202 -31.87 10.97 10.54
CA GLU A 202 -31.11 11.66 11.57
C GLU A 202 -30.01 12.57 10.98
N GLY A 203 -29.42 12.14 9.86
CA GLY A 203 -28.32 12.84 9.22
C GLY A 203 -26.97 12.57 9.90
N ALA A 204 -25.91 13.18 9.36
CA ALA A 204 -24.55 13.04 9.88
C ALA A 204 -24.33 14.00 11.06
N THR A 205 -25.00 13.74 12.18
CA THR A 205 -24.90 14.55 13.40
C THR A 205 -23.60 14.26 14.16
N GLY A 206 -23.15 15.20 15.00
CA GLY A 206 -21.98 14.99 15.84
C GLY A 206 -22.17 13.84 16.83
N GLU A 207 -23.42 13.53 17.21
CA GLU A 207 -23.78 12.36 18.00
C GLU A 207 -23.52 11.05 17.26
N ARG A 208 -24.05 10.94 16.04
CA ARG A 208 -23.94 9.73 15.24
C ARG A 208 -22.47 9.42 14.95
N LEU A 209 -21.70 10.41 14.53
CA LEU A 209 -20.28 10.24 14.23
C LEU A 209 -19.46 9.89 15.48
N PHE A 210 -19.79 10.49 16.63
CA PHE A 210 -19.19 10.11 17.90
C PHE A 210 -19.50 8.65 18.26
N ASN A 211 -20.76 8.23 18.15
CA ASN A 211 -21.17 6.86 18.45
C ASN A 211 -20.53 5.85 17.50
N LEU A 212 -20.46 6.15 16.19
CA LEU A 212 -19.77 5.31 15.21
C LEU A 212 -18.28 5.18 15.54
N LEU A 213 -17.64 6.29 15.92
CA LEU A 213 -16.24 6.30 16.30
C LEU A 213 -16.00 5.42 17.53
N MET A 214 -16.77 5.62 18.60
CA MET A 214 -16.63 4.86 19.84
C MET A 214 -16.94 3.38 19.64
N ALA A 215 -18.01 3.05 18.91
CA ALA A 215 -18.37 1.67 18.59
C ALA A 215 -17.25 0.93 17.83
N ALA A 216 -16.50 1.63 16.97
CA ALA A 216 -15.38 1.04 16.24
C ALA A 216 -14.22 0.61 17.16
N PHE A 217 -14.03 1.28 18.31
CA PHE A 217 -13.02 0.94 19.31
C PHE A 217 -13.55 -0.05 20.36
N GLU A 218 -14.78 0.14 20.81
CA GLU A 218 -15.46 -0.74 21.78
C GLU A 218 -15.59 -2.17 21.23
N LYS A 219 -15.85 -2.33 19.92
CA LYS A 219 -15.87 -3.64 19.24
C LYS A 219 -14.58 -4.47 19.42
N TRP A 220 -13.45 -3.81 19.67
CA TRP A 220 -12.15 -4.45 19.82
C TRP A 220 -11.64 -4.41 21.27
N ASP A 221 -12.49 -4.04 22.23
CA ASP A 221 -12.17 -3.88 23.65
C ASP A 221 -10.96 -2.95 23.86
N ILE A 222 -10.89 -1.84 23.12
CA ILE A 222 -9.83 -0.85 23.29
C ILE A 222 -10.14 0.00 24.53
N PRO A 223 -9.22 0.12 25.51
CA PRO A 223 -9.44 0.91 26.71
C PRO A 223 -9.59 2.40 26.39
N ASP A 224 -10.67 2.99 26.89
CA ASP A 224 -10.96 4.42 26.80
C ASP A 224 -9.83 5.29 27.35
N GLU A 225 -9.17 4.86 28.42
CA GLU A 225 -8.05 5.56 29.05
C GLU A 225 -6.87 5.78 28.10
N ASN A 226 -6.74 4.97 27.05
CA ASN A 226 -5.65 5.08 26.09
C ASN A 226 -5.88 6.15 25.03
N PHE A 227 -7.11 6.64 24.91
CA PHE A 227 -7.45 7.65 23.93
C PHE A 227 -7.15 9.06 24.45
N VAL A 228 -6.08 9.68 23.94
CA VAL A 228 -5.55 10.94 24.49
C VAL A 228 -5.67 12.16 23.56
N GLY A 229 -6.01 11.96 22.28
CA GLY A 229 -6.14 13.10 21.37
C GLY A 229 -6.93 12.82 20.11
N PHE A 230 -7.59 13.84 19.57
CA PHE A 230 -8.43 13.73 18.39
C PHE A 230 -8.19 14.89 17.42
N ALA A 231 -8.18 14.60 16.11
CA ALA A 231 -7.95 15.59 15.09
C ALA A 231 -8.83 15.39 13.85
N SER A 232 -9.35 16.48 13.29
CA SER A 232 -10.25 16.47 12.14
C SER A 232 -10.22 17.78 11.33
N ASP A 233 -10.87 17.78 10.15
CA ASP A 233 -10.86 18.85 9.14
C ASP A 233 -11.46 20.19 9.62
N GLY A 234 -12.20 20.19 10.73
CA GLY A 234 -12.78 21.39 11.32
C GLY A 234 -14.18 21.72 10.83
N ALA A 235 -14.86 20.78 10.17
CA ALA A 235 -16.31 20.84 9.97
C ALA A 235 -17.03 21.10 11.31
N SER A 236 -18.13 21.86 11.28
CA SER A 236 -18.91 22.20 12.48
C SER A 236 -19.43 20.97 13.22
N VAL A 237 -19.76 19.91 12.49
CA VAL A 237 -20.19 18.62 13.03
C VAL A 237 -19.08 17.95 13.84
N MET A 238 -17.82 18.11 13.43
CA MET A 238 -16.66 17.48 14.06
C MET A 238 -16.10 18.33 15.20
N LEU A 239 -15.83 19.62 14.94
CA LEU A 239 -15.13 20.52 15.86
C LEU A 239 -15.91 21.80 16.22
N GLY A 240 -17.21 21.86 15.94
CA GLY A 240 -18.06 23.00 16.29
C GLY A 240 -18.25 23.17 17.80
N VAL A 241 -18.63 24.37 18.22
CA VAL A 241 -18.79 24.73 19.65
C VAL A 241 -19.96 24.01 20.31
N ASN A 242 -21.00 23.69 19.54
CA ASN A 242 -22.24 23.08 20.03
C ASN A 242 -22.48 21.74 19.32
N ASN A 243 -22.87 20.71 20.09
CA ASN A 243 -23.32 19.41 19.59
C ASN A 243 -22.39 18.73 18.56
N SER A 244 -21.08 18.91 18.71
CA SER A 244 -20.06 18.31 17.84
C SER A 244 -19.41 17.08 18.46
N VAL A 245 -18.69 16.31 17.64
CA VAL A 245 -17.86 15.19 18.11
C VAL A 245 -16.86 15.68 19.17
N MET A 246 -16.23 16.84 18.96
CA MET A 246 -15.33 17.47 19.95
C MET A 246 -16.02 17.68 21.29
N THR A 247 -17.22 18.28 21.32
CA THR A 247 -17.91 18.57 22.58
C THR A 247 -18.20 17.30 23.36
N ARG A 248 -18.60 16.23 22.67
CA ARG A 248 -18.88 14.91 23.26
C ARG A 248 -17.62 14.21 23.74
N LEU A 249 -16.54 14.28 22.96
CA LEU A 249 -15.22 13.76 23.36
C LEU A 249 -14.69 14.45 24.62
N LYS A 250 -14.83 15.78 24.74
CA LYS A 250 -14.40 16.51 25.94
C LYS A 250 -15.19 16.12 27.20
N VAL A 251 -16.45 15.73 27.03
CA VAL A 251 -17.29 15.24 28.14
C VAL A 251 -16.88 13.82 28.56
N ARG A 252 -16.68 12.90 27.60
CA ARG A 252 -16.28 11.51 27.90
C ARG A 252 -14.82 11.39 28.35
N PHE A 253 -13.93 12.22 27.82
CA PHE A 253 -12.48 12.19 28.07
C PHE A 253 -11.99 13.56 28.57
N PRO A 254 -12.13 13.85 29.88
CA PRO A 254 -11.58 15.07 30.46
C PRO A 254 -10.07 15.17 30.23
N GLY A 255 -9.63 16.20 29.51
CA GLY A 255 -8.21 16.42 29.17
C GLY A 255 -7.77 15.94 27.78
N ILE A 256 -8.68 15.42 26.95
CA ILE A 256 -8.37 15.06 25.56
C ILE A 256 -7.83 16.26 24.76
N ILE A 257 -6.74 16.04 24.02
CA ILE A 257 -6.14 17.05 23.14
C ILE A 257 -6.89 17.07 21.81
N ILE A 258 -7.46 18.23 21.45
CA ILE A 258 -8.18 18.38 20.18
C ILE A 258 -7.37 19.26 19.23
N LEU A 259 -7.12 18.77 18.01
CA LEU A 259 -6.39 19.49 16.99
C LEU A 259 -7.23 19.67 15.73
N LYS A 260 -7.42 20.92 15.32
CA LYS A 260 -8.02 21.23 14.02
C LYS A 260 -6.98 21.04 12.92
N CYS A 261 -7.41 20.54 11.77
CA CYS A 261 -6.55 20.42 10.59
C CYS A 261 -5.94 21.78 10.24
N ILE A 262 -4.62 21.86 10.36
CA ILE A 262 -3.85 23.08 10.06
C ILE A 262 -3.94 23.38 8.56
N CYS A 263 -3.87 22.37 7.71
CA CYS A 263 -3.99 22.54 6.26
C CYS A 263 -5.36 23.10 5.85
N HIS A 264 -6.44 22.59 6.45
CA HIS A 264 -7.79 23.11 6.20
C HIS A 264 -7.93 24.54 6.73
N SER A 265 -7.38 24.83 7.91
CA SER A 265 -7.38 26.17 8.50
C SER A 265 -6.61 27.17 7.61
N LEU A 266 -5.45 26.77 7.08
CA LEU A 266 -4.66 27.58 6.15
C LEU A 266 -5.40 27.77 4.82
N HIS A 267 -6.08 26.75 4.32
CA HIS A 267 -6.92 26.86 3.12
C HIS A 267 -8.07 27.85 3.34
N LEU A 268 -8.77 27.81 4.48
CA LEU A 268 -9.82 28.77 4.80
C LEU A 268 -9.27 30.19 4.90
N ALA A 269 -8.14 30.39 5.56
CA ALA A 269 -7.48 31.70 5.65
C ALA A 269 -7.09 32.23 4.27
N GLY A 270 -6.51 31.38 3.40
CA GLY A 270 -6.19 31.75 2.01
C GLY A 270 -7.42 32.09 1.19
N LYS A 271 -8.49 31.29 1.29
CA LYS A 271 -9.78 31.55 0.64
C LYS A 271 -10.37 32.90 1.07
N ASP A 272 -10.28 33.23 2.35
CA ASP A 272 -10.79 34.50 2.88
C ASP A 272 -9.92 35.68 2.42
N ALA A 273 -8.59 35.53 2.45
CA ALA A 273 -7.65 36.53 1.94
C ALA A 273 -7.86 36.83 0.43
N CYS A 274 -8.21 35.82 -0.38
CA CYS A 274 -8.54 36.03 -1.79
C CYS A 274 -9.75 36.94 -2.02
N LYS A 275 -10.63 37.15 -1.03
CA LYS A 275 -11.73 38.11 -1.15
C LYS A 275 -11.23 39.56 -1.25
N CYS A 276 -10.01 39.84 -0.78
CA CYS A 276 -9.36 41.14 -0.95
C CYS A 276 -8.79 41.33 -2.37
N LEU A 277 -8.68 40.27 -3.16
CA LEU A 277 -8.19 40.32 -4.53
C LEU A 277 -9.32 40.56 -5.53
N PRO A 278 -9.04 41.19 -6.67
CA PRO A 278 -10.04 41.34 -7.73
C PRO A 278 -10.53 39.99 -8.25
N ARG A 279 -11.87 39.82 -8.36
CA ARG A 279 -12.48 38.62 -8.95
C ARG A 279 -11.98 38.31 -10.36
N ALA A 280 -11.61 39.34 -11.12
CA ALA A 280 -11.07 39.22 -12.46
C ALA A 280 -9.87 38.25 -12.56
N LEU A 281 -9.09 38.07 -11.49
CA LEU A 281 -7.98 37.11 -11.46
C LEU A 281 -8.48 35.66 -11.55
N GLU A 282 -9.50 35.30 -10.78
CA GLU A 282 -10.10 33.96 -10.87
C GLU A 282 -10.82 33.77 -12.22
N ASP A 283 -11.49 34.82 -12.71
CA ASP A 283 -12.23 34.77 -13.97
C ASP A 283 -11.26 34.60 -15.16
N LEU A 284 -10.13 35.30 -15.18
CA LEU A 284 -9.08 35.09 -16.20
C LEU A 284 -8.64 33.62 -16.20
N ALA A 285 -8.27 33.07 -15.04
CA ALA A 285 -7.84 31.67 -14.94
C ALA A 285 -8.89 30.66 -15.43
N ARG A 286 -10.17 30.84 -15.07
CA ARG A 286 -11.27 29.95 -15.48
C ARG A 286 -11.61 30.08 -16.96
N ASN A 287 -11.66 31.32 -17.45
CA ASN A 287 -12.07 31.63 -18.80
C ASN A 287 -10.99 31.21 -19.80
N THR A 288 -9.71 31.40 -19.48
CA THR A 288 -8.61 30.91 -20.32
C THR A 288 -8.68 29.39 -20.50
N HIS A 289 -8.86 28.61 -19.43
CA HIS A 289 -9.04 27.16 -19.58
C HIS A 289 -10.27 26.81 -20.42
N SER A 290 -11.41 27.43 -20.13
CA SER A 290 -12.68 27.15 -20.82
C SER A 290 -12.62 27.50 -22.31
N PHE A 291 -11.90 28.57 -22.67
CA PHE A 291 -11.71 29.02 -24.04
C PHE A 291 -11.03 27.96 -24.92
N PHE A 292 -10.10 27.18 -24.36
CA PHE A 292 -9.38 26.11 -25.07
C PHE A 292 -9.99 24.72 -24.89
N LYS A 293 -10.70 24.46 -23.78
CA LYS A 293 -11.14 23.11 -23.35
C LYS A 293 -11.85 22.29 -24.43
N PHE A 294 -12.71 22.92 -25.22
CA PHE A 294 -13.57 22.23 -26.19
C PHE A 294 -13.18 22.48 -27.66
N SER A 295 -12.03 23.12 -27.92
CA SER A 295 -11.61 23.43 -29.29
C SER A 295 -10.21 22.93 -29.57
N SER A 296 -10.13 21.78 -30.24
CA SER A 296 -8.87 21.25 -30.75
C SER A 296 -8.21 22.21 -31.74
N LYS A 297 -9.01 22.96 -32.53
CA LYS A 297 -8.52 24.01 -33.43
C LYS A 297 -7.77 25.10 -32.66
N ARG A 298 -8.37 25.65 -31.59
CA ARG A 298 -7.74 26.72 -30.79
C ARG A 298 -6.46 26.23 -30.11
N VAL A 299 -6.45 24.99 -29.62
CA VAL A 299 -5.25 24.38 -29.03
C VAL A 299 -4.13 24.25 -30.07
N ALA A 300 -4.44 23.77 -31.28
CA ALA A 300 -3.46 23.63 -32.34
C ALA A 300 -2.90 24.99 -32.80
N GLN A 301 -3.77 25.98 -33.02
CA GLN A 301 -3.33 27.33 -33.39
C GLN A 301 -2.51 27.99 -32.29
N PHE A 302 -2.89 27.81 -31.02
CA PHE A 302 -2.13 28.34 -29.89
C PHE A 302 -0.71 27.76 -29.80
N ALA A 303 -0.53 26.48 -30.13
CA ALA A 303 0.79 25.85 -30.15
C ALA A 303 1.77 26.53 -31.12
N GLU A 304 1.30 27.13 -32.21
CA GLU A 304 2.13 27.92 -33.13
C GLU A 304 2.75 29.14 -32.43
N PHE A 305 1.99 29.83 -31.57
CA PHE A 305 2.48 30.96 -30.78
C PHE A 305 3.44 30.53 -29.66
N GLN A 306 3.19 29.37 -29.05
CA GLN A 306 4.10 28.78 -28.07
C GLN A 306 5.46 28.46 -28.72
N LEU A 307 5.43 27.85 -29.91
CA LEU A 307 6.63 27.55 -30.69
C LEU A 307 7.35 28.83 -31.14
N TYR A 308 6.63 29.82 -31.66
CA TYR A 308 7.20 31.09 -32.12
C TYR A 308 7.94 31.85 -31.02
N LEU A 309 7.44 31.80 -29.78
CA LEU A 309 8.06 32.44 -28.62
C LEU A 309 9.04 31.53 -27.86
N GLU A 310 9.34 30.34 -28.39
CA GLU A 310 10.24 29.36 -27.77
C GLU A 310 9.82 28.95 -26.34
N VAL A 311 8.51 28.94 -26.07
CA VAL A 311 7.93 28.49 -24.80
C VAL A 311 7.50 27.03 -24.93
N ALA A 312 7.63 26.24 -23.85
CA ALA A 312 7.18 24.85 -23.83
C ALA A 312 5.69 24.73 -24.20
N GLU A 313 5.37 23.75 -25.05
CA GLU A 313 4.00 23.47 -25.45
C GLU A 313 3.20 22.92 -24.26
N HIS A 314 2.28 23.73 -23.77
CA HIS A 314 1.50 23.43 -22.57
C HIS A 314 0.03 23.74 -22.76
N LYS A 315 -0.82 22.81 -22.29
CA LYS A 315 -2.27 23.03 -22.18
C LYS A 315 -2.61 23.91 -20.98
N MET A 316 -3.63 24.75 -21.10
CA MET A 316 -4.08 25.59 -19.99
C MET A 316 -4.77 24.77 -18.90
N LEU A 317 -4.34 24.95 -17.65
CA LEU A 317 -4.81 24.18 -16.49
C LEU A 317 -6.16 24.69 -15.99
N LEU A 318 -7.03 23.79 -15.54
CA LEU A 318 -8.26 24.15 -14.84
C LEU A 318 -7.94 24.62 -13.42
N LEU A 319 -8.50 25.75 -13.00
CA LEU A 319 -8.45 26.17 -11.62
C LEU A 319 -9.29 25.23 -10.73
N ALA A 320 -8.63 24.33 -10.00
CA ALA A 320 -9.30 23.43 -9.05
C ALA A 320 -9.66 24.15 -7.75
N LEU A 321 -10.95 24.41 -7.55
CA LEU A 321 -11.51 25.14 -6.40
C LEU A 321 -11.17 24.53 -5.02
N THR A 322 -10.93 23.23 -4.95
CA THR A 322 -10.82 22.48 -3.69
C THR A 322 -9.40 22.27 -3.20
N ARG A 323 -8.36 22.68 -3.95
CA ARG A 323 -6.97 22.41 -3.61
C ARG A 323 -6.09 23.61 -3.91
N TRP A 324 -5.71 24.35 -2.86
CA TRP A 324 -4.80 25.48 -2.96
C TRP A 324 -3.47 25.15 -3.66
N LEU A 325 -2.99 23.91 -3.50
CA LEU A 325 -1.80 23.41 -4.19
C LEU A 325 -1.88 23.59 -5.72
N CYS A 326 -3.07 23.46 -6.31
CA CYS A 326 -3.31 23.57 -7.75
C CYS A 326 -3.41 25.03 -8.24
N LEU A 327 -3.60 26.01 -7.34
CA LEU A 327 -3.65 27.43 -7.72
C LEU A 327 -2.28 27.91 -8.19
N ARG A 328 -1.20 27.47 -7.53
CA ARG A 328 0.17 27.80 -7.94
C ARG A 328 0.45 27.33 -9.37
N GLU A 329 0.20 26.06 -9.66
CA GLU A 329 0.47 25.49 -10.99
C GLU A 329 -0.31 26.23 -12.08
N ASN A 330 -1.55 26.63 -11.79
CA ASN A 330 -2.36 27.42 -12.71
C ASN A 330 -1.79 28.84 -12.93
N VAL A 331 -1.41 29.54 -11.86
CA VAL A 331 -0.81 30.89 -11.94
C VAL A 331 0.53 30.85 -12.67
N ASP A 332 1.41 29.92 -12.31
CA ASP A 332 2.71 29.75 -12.95
C ASP A 332 2.52 29.41 -14.45
N ARG A 333 1.56 28.54 -14.80
CA ARG A 333 1.22 28.24 -16.19
C ARG A 333 0.71 29.46 -16.96
N ILE A 334 -0.15 30.28 -16.36
CA ILE A 334 -0.66 31.49 -17.02
C ILE A 334 0.45 32.53 -17.24
N LEU A 335 1.37 32.67 -16.28
CA LEU A 335 2.52 33.57 -16.41
C LEU A 335 3.51 33.08 -17.48
N GLU A 336 3.84 31.79 -17.47
CA GLU A 336 4.70 31.15 -18.48
C GLU A 336 4.13 31.36 -19.89
N GLN A 337 2.81 31.24 -20.02
CA GLN A 337 2.09 31.34 -21.29
C GLN A 337 1.53 32.75 -21.57
N TRP A 338 1.92 33.76 -20.79
CA TRP A 338 1.30 35.09 -20.85
C TRP A 338 1.44 35.75 -22.22
N GLU A 339 2.68 35.81 -22.75
CA GLU A 339 2.93 36.43 -24.06
C GLU A 339 2.34 35.61 -25.22
N PRO A 340 2.48 34.26 -25.27
CA PRO A 340 1.77 33.46 -26.26
C PRO A 340 0.26 33.70 -26.25
N LEU A 341 -0.38 33.75 -25.08
CA LEU A 341 -1.82 33.98 -24.94
C LEU A 341 -2.21 35.38 -25.45
N ARG A 342 -1.40 36.39 -25.13
CA ARG A 342 -1.64 37.78 -25.54
C ARG A 342 -1.55 37.94 -27.05
N LEU A 343 -0.54 37.35 -27.69
CA LEU A 343 -0.40 37.36 -29.16
C LEU A 343 -1.54 36.60 -29.83
N TYR A 344 -1.80 35.37 -29.39
CA TYR A 344 -2.88 34.55 -29.93
C TYR A 344 -4.24 35.26 -29.87
N LEU A 345 -4.58 35.88 -28.73
CA LEU A 345 -5.84 36.60 -28.56
C LEU A 345 -5.90 37.91 -29.35
N THR A 346 -4.75 38.48 -29.75
CA THR A 346 -4.72 39.65 -30.64
C THR A 346 -5.31 39.32 -32.01
N GLU A 347 -5.05 38.11 -32.51
CA GLU A 347 -5.63 37.61 -33.76
C GLU A 347 -7.03 37.02 -33.54
N ALA A 348 -7.19 36.15 -32.53
CA ALA A 348 -8.42 35.41 -32.31
C ALA A 348 -9.64 36.29 -32.02
N ARG A 349 -9.46 37.49 -31.45
CA ARG A 349 -10.58 38.42 -31.19
C ARG A 349 -11.25 38.94 -32.47
N PHE A 350 -10.55 38.96 -33.61
CA PHE A 350 -11.14 39.37 -34.88
C PHE A 350 -12.01 38.27 -35.49
N GLU A 351 -11.69 37.00 -35.21
CA GLU A 351 -12.48 35.83 -35.64
C GLU A 351 -13.62 35.50 -34.67
N ASP A 352 -13.42 35.73 -33.37
CA ASP A 352 -14.37 35.45 -32.29
C ASP A 352 -14.69 36.73 -31.51
N ASN A 353 -15.74 37.43 -31.93
CA ASN A 353 -16.22 38.67 -31.32
C ASN A 353 -17.15 38.45 -30.11
N THR A 354 -16.94 37.36 -29.36
CA THR A 354 -17.68 37.15 -28.11
C THR A 354 -17.12 38.01 -26.99
N HIS A 355 -18.02 38.43 -26.09
CA HIS A 355 -17.63 39.23 -24.92
C HIS A 355 -16.54 38.56 -24.08
N GLY A 356 -16.56 37.23 -23.95
CA GLY A 356 -15.54 36.47 -23.21
C GLY A 356 -14.14 36.58 -23.82
N THR A 357 -14.02 36.53 -25.14
CA THR A 357 -12.74 36.65 -25.86
C THR A 357 -12.17 38.07 -25.74
N GLU A 358 -13.02 39.09 -25.87
CA GLU A 358 -12.61 40.49 -25.69
C GLU A 358 -12.17 40.78 -24.25
N MET A 359 -12.87 40.25 -23.24
CA MET A 359 -12.45 40.36 -21.84
C MET A 359 -11.10 39.70 -21.57
N LEU A 360 -10.87 38.49 -22.10
CA LEU A 360 -9.58 37.80 -21.97
C LEU A 360 -8.45 38.61 -22.59
N PHE A 361 -8.69 39.18 -23.79
CA PHE A 361 -7.73 40.06 -24.45
C PHE A 361 -7.41 41.30 -23.60
N GLN A 362 -8.43 41.97 -23.05
CA GLN A 362 -8.24 43.15 -22.21
C GLN A 362 -7.44 42.82 -20.94
N TRP A 363 -7.77 41.73 -20.25
CA TRP A 363 -7.06 41.32 -19.03
C TRP A 363 -5.60 40.94 -19.27
N LEU A 364 -5.28 40.28 -20.39
CA LEU A 364 -3.89 39.92 -20.72
C LEU A 364 -3.04 41.11 -21.17
N ASN A 365 -3.67 42.20 -21.62
CA ASN A 365 -3.01 43.46 -21.94
C ASN A 365 -3.02 44.47 -20.79
N ASP A 366 -3.65 44.15 -19.66
CA ASP A 366 -3.64 44.99 -18.46
C ASP A 366 -2.36 44.72 -17.61
N PRO A 367 -1.46 45.71 -17.48
CA PRO A 367 -0.25 45.55 -16.67
C PRO A 367 -0.55 45.30 -15.18
N ILE A 368 -1.67 45.78 -14.66
CA ILE A 368 -2.09 45.58 -13.27
C ILE A 368 -2.47 44.11 -13.04
N MET A 369 -3.19 43.50 -13.99
CA MET A 369 -3.50 42.07 -13.95
C MET A 369 -2.22 41.22 -13.94
N LYS A 370 -1.25 41.55 -14.80
CA LYS A 370 0.06 40.86 -14.82
C LYS A 370 0.80 41.01 -13.49
N ALA A 371 0.78 42.21 -12.88
CA ALA A 371 1.38 42.46 -11.58
C ALA A 371 0.75 41.62 -10.45
N TYR A 372 -0.58 41.45 -10.44
CA TYR A 372 -1.25 40.56 -9.49
C TYR A 372 -0.84 39.10 -9.67
N TYR A 373 -0.72 38.62 -10.90
CA TYR A 373 -0.27 37.25 -11.16
C TYR A 373 1.19 37.03 -10.71
N LEU A 374 2.08 38.01 -10.92
CA LEU A 374 3.46 37.96 -10.40
C LEU A 374 3.48 37.93 -8.87
N PHE A 375 2.65 38.75 -8.22
CA PHE A 375 2.48 38.70 -6.76
C PHE A 375 1.98 37.34 -6.28
N LEU A 376 0.98 36.76 -6.96
CA LEU A 376 0.46 35.43 -6.66
C LEU A 376 1.54 34.36 -6.81
N SER A 377 2.31 34.37 -7.90
CA SER A 377 3.42 33.43 -8.12
C SER A 377 4.51 33.55 -7.04
N TRP A 378 4.70 34.73 -6.46
CA TRP A 378 5.63 34.92 -5.34
C TRP A 378 5.10 34.42 -3.99
N VAL A 379 3.82 34.64 -3.67
CA VAL A 379 3.24 34.31 -2.35
C VAL A 379 2.78 32.84 -2.25
N LEU A 380 2.23 32.29 -3.33
CA LEU A 380 1.67 30.93 -3.35
C LEU A 380 2.68 29.83 -2.97
N PRO A 381 3.96 29.87 -3.40
CA PRO A 381 4.97 28.92 -2.97
C PRO A 381 5.13 28.87 -1.44
N LYS A 382 5.05 30.00 -0.73
CA LYS A 382 5.20 30.06 0.73
C LYS A 382 4.08 29.28 1.41
N ILE A 383 2.84 29.45 0.94
CA ILE A 383 1.66 28.75 1.46
C ILE A 383 1.72 27.26 1.11
N ASN A 384 2.15 26.92 -0.11
CA ASN A 384 2.32 25.53 -0.54
C ASN A 384 3.40 24.80 0.26
N SER A 385 4.53 25.44 0.53
CA SER A 385 5.60 24.88 1.37
C SER A 385 5.11 24.61 2.80
N MET A 386 4.32 25.52 3.37
CA MET A 386 3.71 25.32 4.70
C MET A 386 2.71 24.16 4.69
N ASN A 387 1.80 24.08 3.71
CA ASN A 387 0.88 22.96 3.56
C ASN A 387 1.62 21.62 3.38
N ALA A 388 2.62 21.59 2.51
CA ALA A 388 3.42 20.39 2.26
C ALA A 388 4.17 19.94 3.53
N TYR A 389 4.66 20.88 4.35
CA TYR A 389 5.29 20.56 5.62
C TYR A 389 4.32 19.85 6.59
N PHE A 390 3.09 20.34 6.74
CA PHE A 390 2.09 19.72 7.61
C PHE A 390 1.46 18.44 7.05
N GLN A 391 1.71 18.12 5.78
CA GLN A 391 1.24 16.88 5.13
C GLN A 391 2.33 15.80 5.05
N GLN A 392 3.56 16.09 5.48
CA GLN A 392 4.65 15.09 5.49
C GLN A 392 4.32 13.94 6.45
N SER A 393 4.64 12.72 6.01
CA SER A 393 4.47 11.50 6.80
C SER A 393 5.54 11.34 7.89
N SER A 394 6.70 11.98 7.73
CA SER A 394 7.78 11.98 8.72
C SER A 394 7.70 13.24 9.59
N VAL A 395 7.66 13.03 10.91
CA VAL A 395 7.85 14.11 11.88
C VAL A 395 9.34 14.43 11.93
N LYS A 396 9.73 15.63 11.52
CA LYS A 396 11.07 16.16 11.83
C LYS A 396 11.03 16.61 13.29
N LEU A 397 11.44 15.72 14.20
CA LEU A 397 11.63 16.02 15.62
C LEU A 397 12.92 16.80 15.82
#